data_AF-A0A8E2F5T9-F1
#
_entry.id   AF-A0A8E2F5T9-F1
#
_cell.length_a   1.000
_cell.length_b   1.000
_cell.length_c   1.000
_cell.angle_alpha   90.00
_cell.angle_beta   90.00
_cell.angle_gamma   90.00
#
_symmetry.space_group_name_H-M   'P 1'
#
loop_
_entity.id
_entity.type
_entity.pdbx_description
1 polymer ?
#
loop_
_entity_poly.entity_id
_entity_poly.type
_entity_poly.pdbx_seq_one_letter_code
_entity_poly.pdbx_strand_id
1 'polypeptide(L)'
;MKGCTGRMIDWWFGWIHNTEQYKLWHPRDHAFSDWEGPRENNSTYVGGRHLVHEYISGQLAKLRISFLDPSNYFGDGWKEHFKKAGYSTAVCGRTRTWNQDGRDVSTGHLIHLTKDGPDGCRMRSRFWLGDVDGLTDPQQREAATPQPLAMGLCKHTTEEMAILTAILLELY
;
A
#
# COMPACT_ATOMS: atom_id res chain seq x y z
N MET A 1 -13.74 -6.30 4.42
CA MET A 1 -14.24 -5.77 3.15
C MET A 1 -15.35 -6.68 2.66
N LYS A 2 -16.62 -6.30 2.90
CA LYS A 2 -17.79 -7.14 2.58
C LYS A 2 -17.95 -7.26 1.05
N GLY A 3 -18.27 -8.45 0.55
CA GLY A 3 -18.44 -8.72 -0.89
C GLY A 3 -17.16 -8.70 -1.73
N CYS A 4 -16.04 -8.20 -1.20
CA CYS A 4 -14.76 -8.14 -1.90
C CYS A 4 -13.97 -9.45 -1.79
N THR A 5 -13.06 -9.69 -2.74
CA THR A 5 -12.12 -10.83 -2.71
C THR A 5 -10.68 -10.35 -2.84
N GLY A 6 -9.69 -11.16 -2.47
CA GLY A 6 -8.28 -10.84 -2.70
C GLY A 6 -7.96 -10.59 -4.18
N ARG A 7 -8.63 -11.28 -5.10
CA ARG A 7 -8.50 -11.04 -6.55
C ARG A 7 -8.92 -9.62 -6.95
N MET A 8 -9.99 -9.09 -6.37
CA MET A 8 -10.44 -7.73 -6.61
C MET A 8 -9.42 -6.71 -6.08
N ILE A 9 -8.78 -7.01 -4.95
CA ILE A 9 -7.68 -6.19 -4.42
C ILE A 9 -6.49 -6.19 -5.38
N ASP A 10 -6.06 -7.36 -5.86
CA ASP A 10 -4.96 -7.41 -6.84
C ASP A 10 -5.28 -6.65 -8.12
N TRP A 11 -6.51 -6.78 -8.64
CA TRP A 11 -6.98 -6.00 -9.78
C TRP A 11 -6.92 -4.50 -9.51
N TRP A 12 -7.40 -4.05 -8.34
CA TRP A 12 -7.37 -2.64 -7.96
C TRP A 12 -5.95 -2.08 -8.05
N PHE A 13 -4.97 -2.76 -7.45
CA PHE A 13 -3.58 -2.29 -7.40
C PHE A 13 -2.86 -2.29 -8.76
N GLY A 14 -3.28 -3.08 -9.76
CA GLY A 14 -2.75 -2.96 -11.12
C GLY A 14 -3.61 -2.14 -12.08
N TRP A 15 -4.82 -1.73 -11.67
CA TRP A 15 -5.70 -0.81 -12.39
C TRP A 15 -5.46 0.66 -12.04
N ILE A 16 -5.20 0.98 -10.78
CA ILE A 16 -4.94 2.36 -10.33
C ILE A 16 -3.64 2.90 -10.90
N HIS A 17 -3.68 4.09 -11.49
CA HIS A 17 -2.48 4.70 -12.07
C HIS A 17 -2.57 6.19 -12.32
N ASN A 18 -3.76 6.78 -12.25
CA ASN A 18 -3.94 8.21 -12.48
C ASN A 18 -4.67 8.86 -11.30
N THR A 19 -4.59 10.18 -11.25
CA THR A 19 -5.12 10.97 -10.15
C THR A 19 -6.63 10.81 -9.96
N GLU A 20 -7.40 10.69 -11.05
CA GLU A 20 -8.86 10.56 -10.96
C GLU A 20 -9.27 9.22 -10.34
N GLN A 21 -8.59 8.13 -10.72
CA GLN A 21 -8.80 6.82 -10.10
C GLN A 21 -8.36 6.81 -8.64
N TYR A 22 -7.20 7.40 -8.34
CA TYR A 22 -6.64 7.41 -6.99
C TYR A 22 -7.54 8.18 -6.01
N LYS A 23 -8.17 9.26 -6.46
CA LYS A 23 -9.18 10.00 -5.69
C LYS A 23 -10.43 9.18 -5.35
N LEU A 24 -10.79 8.16 -6.13
CA LEU A 24 -11.91 7.27 -5.76
C LEU A 24 -11.61 6.53 -4.45
N TRP A 25 -10.34 6.21 -4.18
CA TRP A 25 -9.92 5.48 -3.00
C TRP A 25 -10.02 6.30 -1.72
N HIS A 26 -9.69 7.60 -1.80
CA HIS A 26 -9.84 8.55 -0.70
C HIS A 26 -9.99 9.98 -1.24
N PRO A 27 -11.22 10.46 -1.47
CA PRO A 27 -11.46 11.73 -2.17
C PRO A 27 -10.94 12.98 -1.47
N ARG A 28 -10.64 12.90 -0.16
CA ARG A 28 -10.17 14.03 0.65
C ARG A 28 -8.65 14.06 0.73
N ASP A 29 -8.02 12.90 0.91
CA ASP A 29 -6.60 12.84 1.21
C ASP A 29 -5.74 12.56 -0.04
N HIS A 30 -6.27 11.90 -1.06
CA HIS A 30 -5.51 11.59 -2.28
C HIS A 30 -5.51 12.77 -3.26
N ALA A 31 -4.34 13.39 -3.46
CA ALA A 31 -4.21 14.62 -4.24
C ALA A 31 -3.64 14.40 -5.64
N PHE A 32 -2.70 13.46 -5.79
CA PHE A 32 -2.02 13.17 -7.06
C PHE A 32 -1.61 11.70 -7.14
N SER A 33 -1.65 11.15 -8.34
CA SER A 33 -1.13 9.81 -8.66
C SER A 33 -0.55 9.77 -10.07
N ASP A 34 0.56 9.05 -10.20
CA ASP A 34 1.16 8.57 -11.45
C ASP A 34 1.83 7.20 -11.22
N TRP A 35 2.36 6.57 -12.28
CA TRP A 35 2.90 5.21 -12.23
C TRP A 35 4.20 5.05 -13.01
N GLU A 36 5.13 4.25 -12.47
CA GLU A 36 6.35 3.82 -13.15
C GLU A 36 6.48 2.30 -13.17
N GLY A 37 7.01 1.74 -14.26
CA GLY A 37 7.29 0.30 -14.37
C GLY A 37 6.10 -0.51 -14.91
N PRO A 38 6.09 -1.85 -14.68
CA PRO A 38 5.12 -2.75 -15.29
C PRO A 38 3.69 -2.38 -14.89
N ARG A 39 2.81 -2.35 -15.89
CA ARG A 39 1.37 -2.12 -15.73
C ARG A 39 0.60 -2.65 -16.93
N GLU A 40 -0.51 -3.33 -16.67
CA GLU A 40 -1.41 -3.84 -17.72
C GLU A 40 -2.90 -3.57 -17.43
N ASN A 41 -3.22 -2.62 -16.52
CA ASN A 41 -4.60 -2.31 -16.09
C ASN A 41 -5.38 -3.53 -15.58
N ASN A 42 -4.67 -4.51 -15.03
CA ASN A 42 -5.18 -5.79 -14.51
C ASN A 42 -4.56 -6.02 -13.13
N SER A 43 -4.16 -7.26 -12.78
CA SER A 43 -3.45 -7.56 -11.52
C SER A 43 -1.92 -7.39 -11.57
N THR A 44 -1.37 -6.84 -12.67
CA THR A 44 0.07 -6.64 -12.87
C THR A 44 0.52 -5.31 -12.27
N TYR A 45 1.12 -5.35 -11.06
CA TYR A 45 1.70 -4.20 -10.38
C TYR A 45 3.05 -4.47 -9.69
N VAL A 46 3.41 -5.72 -9.44
CA VAL A 46 4.68 -6.10 -8.81
C VAL A 46 5.87 -5.66 -9.69
N GLY A 47 6.86 -4.99 -9.08
CA GLY A 47 7.96 -4.33 -9.79
C GLY A 47 7.65 -2.91 -10.26
N GLY A 48 6.37 -2.50 -10.22
CA GLY A 48 5.89 -1.15 -10.47
C GLY A 48 6.04 -0.24 -9.25
N ARG A 49 5.87 1.06 -9.49
CA ARG A 49 5.96 2.11 -8.46
C ARG A 49 4.80 3.08 -8.60
N HIS A 50 4.06 3.25 -7.51
CA HIS A 50 2.99 4.24 -7.40
C HIS A 50 3.59 5.55 -6.90
N LEU A 51 3.51 6.59 -7.73
CA LEU A 51 3.95 7.93 -7.38
C LEU A 51 2.74 8.69 -6.85
N VAL A 52 2.74 9.08 -5.58
CA VAL A 52 1.58 9.67 -4.92
C VAL A 52 1.91 10.94 -4.19
N HIS A 53 0.96 11.88 -4.20
CA HIS A 53 0.86 12.91 -3.19
C HIS A 53 -0.44 12.71 -2.41
N GLU A 54 -0.32 12.58 -1.09
CA GLU A 54 -1.44 12.28 -0.21
C GLU A 54 -1.32 12.98 1.14
N TYR A 55 -2.45 13.34 1.73
CA TYR A 55 -2.48 13.95 3.05
C TYR A 55 -2.55 12.87 4.14
N ILE A 56 -1.55 12.83 5.01
CA ILE A 56 -1.53 11.96 6.19
C ILE A 56 -1.46 12.87 7.42
N SER A 57 -2.45 12.79 8.30
CA SER A 57 -2.60 13.72 9.43
C SER A 57 -2.56 15.21 9.02
N GLY A 58 -3.13 15.53 7.84
CA GLY A 58 -3.16 16.90 7.30
C GLY A 58 -1.82 17.41 6.75
N GLN A 59 -0.78 16.58 6.70
CA GLN A 59 0.50 16.90 6.06
C GLN A 59 0.57 16.24 4.70
N LEU A 60 0.97 17.00 3.67
CA LEU A 60 1.16 16.45 2.33
C LEU A 60 2.44 15.61 2.29
N ALA A 61 2.27 14.30 2.20
CA ALA A 61 3.33 13.35 1.91
C ALA A 61 3.48 13.20 0.39
N LYS A 62 4.74 13.14 -0.08
CA LYS A 62 5.07 12.78 -1.46
C LYS A 62 5.84 11.47 -1.43
N LEU A 63 5.22 10.41 -1.93
CA LEU A 63 5.75 9.06 -1.79
C LEU A 63 5.94 8.40 -3.15
N ARG A 64 6.98 7.58 -3.23
CA ARG A 64 7.21 6.61 -4.29
C ARG A 64 7.13 5.21 -3.69
N ILE A 65 6.00 4.54 -3.89
CA ILE A 65 5.72 3.24 -3.29
C ILE A 65 6.13 2.16 -4.28
N SER A 66 7.16 1.38 -3.96
CA SER A 66 7.64 0.28 -4.81
C SER A 66 6.97 -1.03 -4.40
N PHE A 67 6.22 -1.67 -5.30
CA PHE A 67 5.59 -2.96 -5.05
C PHE A 67 6.56 -4.11 -5.31
N LEU A 68 6.64 -5.03 -4.35
CA LEU A 68 7.62 -6.12 -4.34
C LEU A 68 6.92 -7.47 -4.33
N ASP A 69 7.59 -8.51 -4.85
CA ASP A 69 7.08 -9.88 -4.76
C ASP A 69 6.91 -10.26 -3.28
N PRO A 70 5.78 -10.88 -2.87
CA PRO A 70 5.59 -11.32 -1.50
C PRO A 70 6.67 -12.27 -0.98
N SER A 71 7.44 -12.94 -1.84
CA SER A 71 8.60 -13.76 -1.44
C SER A 71 9.64 -12.96 -0.64
N ASN A 72 9.76 -11.65 -0.88
CA ASN A 72 10.66 -10.78 -0.11
C ASN A 72 10.29 -10.68 1.38
N TYR A 73 9.05 -11.00 1.74
CA TYR A 73 8.54 -10.90 3.12
C TYR A 73 8.18 -12.27 3.71
N PHE A 74 7.72 -13.19 2.87
CA PHE A 74 7.16 -14.48 3.28
C PHE A 74 8.00 -15.69 2.82
N GLY A 75 9.10 -15.45 2.10
CA GLY A 75 9.99 -16.48 1.54
C GLY A 75 9.43 -17.17 0.28
N ASP A 76 10.27 -17.96 -0.40
CA ASP A 76 9.95 -18.56 -1.70
C ASP A 76 8.72 -19.49 -1.67
N GLY A 77 8.44 -20.11 -0.52
CA GLY A 77 7.29 -21.01 -0.32
C GLY A 77 5.95 -20.31 -0.09
N TRP A 78 5.90 -18.97 -0.13
CA TRP A 78 4.75 -18.20 0.35
C TRP A 78 3.41 -18.61 -0.28
N LYS A 79 3.39 -18.93 -1.58
CA LYS A 79 2.16 -19.31 -2.31
C LYS A 79 1.52 -20.56 -1.71
N GLU A 80 2.31 -21.58 -1.39
CA GLU A 80 1.81 -22.81 -0.78
C GLU A 80 1.36 -22.58 0.68
N HIS A 81 2.07 -21.75 1.44
CA HIS A 81 1.65 -21.37 2.78
C HIS A 81 0.32 -20.60 2.76
N PHE A 82 0.16 -19.67 1.82
CA PHE A 82 -1.05 -18.88 1.65
C PHE A 82 -2.23 -19.74 1.27
N LYS A 83 -2.06 -20.61 0.26
CA LYS A 83 -3.08 -21.58 -0.15
C LYS A 83 -3.56 -22.45 1.01
N LYS A 84 -2.64 -22.98 1.82
CA LYS A 84 -2.96 -23.81 3.00
C LYS A 84 -3.68 -23.01 4.09
N ALA A 85 -3.29 -21.75 4.30
CA ALA A 85 -3.84 -20.89 5.33
C ALA A 85 -5.08 -20.09 4.88
N GLY A 86 -5.46 -20.16 3.60
CA GLY A 86 -6.59 -19.43 3.00
C GLY A 86 -6.32 -17.95 2.74
N TYR A 87 -5.06 -17.52 2.60
CA TYR A 87 -4.75 -16.16 2.16
C TYR A 87 -4.84 -16.08 0.63
N SER A 88 -5.48 -15.03 0.13
CA SER A 88 -5.78 -14.86 -1.29
C SER A 88 -4.81 -13.90 -1.99
N THR A 89 -4.29 -12.90 -1.27
CA THR A 89 -3.23 -12.02 -1.78
C THR A 89 -2.45 -11.33 -0.64
N ALA A 90 -1.26 -10.83 -0.95
CA ALA A 90 -0.53 -9.87 -0.14
C ALA A 90 0.06 -8.75 -1.02
N VAL A 91 -0.45 -7.54 -0.87
CA VAL A 91 0.15 -6.35 -1.50
C VAL A 91 1.31 -5.92 -0.61
N CYS A 92 2.53 -6.05 -1.11
CA CYS A 92 3.74 -5.79 -0.35
C CYS A 92 4.55 -4.68 -1.02
N GLY A 93 5.13 -3.77 -0.25
CA GLY A 93 5.92 -2.69 -0.84
C GLY A 93 6.83 -1.96 0.14
N ARG A 94 7.75 -1.18 -0.43
CA ARG A 94 8.54 -0.18 0.29
C ARG A 94 8.07 1.22 -0.05
N THR A 95 7.93 2.04 0.99
CA THR A 95 7.68 3.47 0.87
C THR A 95 9.01 4.21 0.78
N ARG A 96 9.07 5.22 -0.10
CA ARG A 96 10.23 6.09 -0.28
C ARG A 96 9.77 7.53 -0.36
N THR A 97 10.60 8.46 0.11
CA THR A 97 10.36 9.89 -0.12
C THR A 97 10.49 10.21 -1.59
N TRP A 98 9.53 10.96 -2.13
CA TRP A 98 9.55 11.46 -3.50
C TRP A 98 9.65 12.99 -3.48
N ASN A 99 10.79 13.48 -3.01
CA ASN A 99 11.05 14.91 -2.90
C ASN A 99 11.84 15.44 -4.11
N GLN A 100 11.68 16.74 -4.39
CA GLN A 100 12.34 17.44 -5.50
C GLN A 100 13.84 17.63 -5.32
N ASP A 101 14.40 17.30 -4.14
CA ASP A 101 15.83 17.33 -3.85
C ASP A 101 16.59 16.10 -4.39
N GLY A 102 15.89 15.20 -5.09
CA GLY A 102 16.46 14.01 -5.74
C GLY A 102 16.74 12.86 -4.77
N ARG A 103 16.34 12.97 -3.49
CA ARG A 103 16.56 11.92 -2.50
C ARG A 103 15.41 10.91 -2.52
N ASP A 104 15.72 9.72 -3.03
CA ASP A 104 14.83 8.57 -3.05
C ASP A 104 15.20 7.58 -1.92
N VAL A 105 14.90 7.98 -0.69
CA VAL A 105 15.27 7.23 0.52
C VAL A 105 14.08 6.41 0.96
N SER A 106 14.29 5.11 1.20
CA SER A 106 13.22 4.29 1.77
C SER A 106 12.96 4.68 3.21
N THR A 107 11.68 4.71 3.59
CA THR A 107 11.20 5.15 4.89
C THR A 107 10.50 4.06 5.69
N GLY A 108 10.17 2.95 5.02
CA GLY A 108 9.48 1.83 5.67
C GLY A 108 8.81 0.87 4.69
N HIS A 109 8.10 -0.09 5.26
CA HIS A 109 7.43 -1.17 4.56
C HIS A 109 5.92 -1.12 4.77
N LEU A 110 5.17 -1.59 3.77
CA LEU A 110 3.74 -1.86 3.88
C LEU A 110 3.43 -3.29 3.45
N ILE A 111 2.48 -3.90 4.14
CA ILE A 111 1.85 -5.16 3.75
C ILE A 111 0.35 -5.05 3.97
N HIS A 112 -0.44 -5.30 2.93
CA HIS A 112 -1.88 -5.58 3.02
C HIS A 112 -2.10 -7.07 2.77
N LEU A 113 -2.26 -7.85 3.84
CA LEU A 113 -2.48 -9.29 3.76
C LEU A 113 -3.99 -9.59 3.75
N THR A 114 -4.48 -10.24 2.70
CA THR A 114 -5.91 -10.47 2.49
C THR A 114 -6.25 -11.96 2.60
N LYS A 115 -7.30 -12.24 3.38
CA LYS A 115 -7.87 -13.58 3.57
C LYS A 115 -9.34 -13.58 3.17
N ASP A 116 -9.69 -14.40 2.20
CA ASP A 116 -11.08 -14.53 1.75
C ASP A 116 -11.90 -15.36 2.75
N GLY A 117 -13.19 -15.07 2.81
CA GLY A 117 -14.17 -15.72 3.66
C GLY A 117 -15.57 -15.72 3.03
N PRO A 118 -16.58 -16.26 3.74
CA PRO A 118 -17.91 -16.47 3.16
C PRO A 118 -18.64 -15.19 2.72
N ASP A 119 -18.34 -14.05 3.34
CA ASP A 119 -19.06 -12.78 3.17
C ASP A 119 -18.19 -11.66 2.54
N GLY A 120 -16.99 -12.01 2.05
CA GLY A 120 -16.02 -11.08 1.48
C GLY A 120 -14.60 -11.43 1.91
N CYS A 121 -13.76 -10.44 2.17
CA CYS A 121 -12.38 -10.66 2.61
C CYS A 121 -12.01 -9.83 3.84
N ARG A 122 -11.05 -10.35 4.61
CA ARG A 122 -10.43 -9.65 5.75
C ARG A 122 -9.03 -9.23 5.33
N MET A 123 -8.82 -7.92 5.25
CA MET A 123 -7.51 -7.33 5.02
C MET A 123 -6.86 -6.96 6.36
N ARG A 124 -5.58 -7.29 6.51
CA ARG A 124 -4.73 -6.90 7.64
C ARG A 124 -3.57 -6.07 7.11
N SER A 125 -3.61 -4.77 7.39
CA SER A 125 -2.55 -3.84 7.03
C SER A 125 -1.47 -3.79 8.10
N ARG A 126 -0.21 -3.73 7.70
CA ARG A 126 0.95 -3.50 8.55
C ARG A 126 1.86 -2.49 7.90
N PHE A 127 2.30 -1.52 8.70
CA PHE A 127 3.27 -0.53 8.31
C PHE A 127 4.43 -0.60 9.29
N TRP A 128 5.63 -0.81 8.76
CA TRP A 128 6.87 -0.74 9.53
C TRP A 128 7.61 0.51 9.07
N LEU A 129 7.36 1.60 9.78
CA LEU A 129 8.03 2.88 9.55
C LEU A 129 9.35 2.93 10.33
N GLY A 130 10.28 3.76 9.89
CA GLY A 130 11.57 3.96 10.57
C GLY A 130 12.66 3.00 10.14
N ASP A 131 12.37 2.05 9.25
CA ASP A 131 13.42 1.35 8.50
C ASP A 131 13.89 2.24 7.35
N VAL A 132 14.73 3.21 7.71
CA VAL A 132 15.23 4.26 6.81
C VAL A 132 16.58 3.87 6.23
N ASP A 133 16.72 3.91 4.91
CA ASP A 133 18.00 3.61 4.25
C ASP A 133 19.09 4.58 4.75
N GLY A 134 20.22 4.02 5.20
CA GLY A 134 21.36 4.79 5.71
C GLY A 134 21.27 5.21 7.19
N LEU A 135 20.13 5.00 7.86
CA LEU A 135 20.03 5.19 9.32
C LEU A 135 20.15 3.85 10.02
N THR A 136 21.16 3.69 10.87
CA THR A 136 21.35 2.50 11.73
C THR A 136 21.11 2.80 13.20
N ASP A 137 21.22 4.06 13.61
CA ASP A 137 20.99 4.49 14.98
C ASP A 137 19.49 4.46 15.36
N PRO A 138 19.10 3.78 16.45
CA PRO A 138 17.70 3.68 16.85
C PRO A 138 17.03 5.02 17.17
N GLN A 139 17.74 5.98 17.78
CA GLN A 139 17.15 7.27 18.13
C GLN A 139 16.89 8.11 16.87
N GLN A 140 17.78 8.05 15.88
CA GLN A 140 17.56 8.68 14.58
C GLN A 140 16.38 8.06 13.83
N ARG A 141 16.21 6.74 13.88
CA ARG A 141 15.05 6.05 13.28
C ARG A 141 13.74 6.45 13.97
N GLU A 142 13.74 6.55 15.29
CA GLU A 142 12.58 7.02 16.06
C GLU A 142 12.23 8.48 15.72
N ALA A 143 13.23 9.36 15.67
CA ALA A 143 13.03 10.76 15.29
C ALA A 143 12.49 10.94 13.86
N ALA A 144 12.87 10.05 12.93
CA ALA A 144 12.32 10.02 11.57
C ALA A 144 10.87 9.52 11.49
N THR A 145 10.33 8.99 12.61
CA THR A 145 9.03 8.32 12.65
C THR A 145 8.12 8.89 13.75
N PRO A 146 7.77 10.19 13.68
CA PRO A 146 7.03 10.85 14.75
C PRO A 146 5.65 10.20 14.98
N GLN A 147 5.25 10.05 16.24
CA GLN A 147 4.01 9.37 16.62
C GLN A 147 2.74 9.88 15.88
N PRO A 148 2.54 11.19 15.62
CA PRO A 148 1.41 11.68 14.83
C PRO A 148 1.35 11.15 13.40
N LEU A 149 2.50 10.84 12.78
CA LEU A 149 2.57 10.21 11.46
C LEU A 149 2.07 8.76 11.54
N ALA A 150 2.54 7.99 12.52
CA ALA A 150 2.13 6.60 12.70
C ALA A 150 0.63 6.46 13.01
N MET A 151 0.10 7.32 13.89
CA MET A 151 -1.34 7.38 14.17
C MET A 151 -2.14 7.84 12.95
N GLY A 152 -1.62 8.84 12.23
CA GLY A 152 -2.19 9.34 10.98
C GLY A 152 -2.35 8.26 9.93
N LEU A 153 -1.28 7.49 9.70
CA LEU A 153 -1.28 6.40 8.74
C LEU A 153 -2.27 5.30 9.12
N CYS A 154 -2.37 4.96 10.41
CA CYS A 154 -3.36 4.00 10.89
C CYS A 154 -4.81 4.45 10.59
N LYS A 155 -5.12 5.73 10.85
CA LYS A 155 -6.42 6.32 10.51
C LYS A 155 -6.64 6.32 8.99
N HIS A 156 -5.68 6.83 8.24
CA HIS A 156 -5.75 6.98 6.79
C HIS A 156 -6.01 5.63 6.11
N THR A 157 -5.25 4.58 6.45
CA THR A 157 -5.48 3.24 5.90
C THR A 157 -6.80 2.62 6.32
N THR A 158 -7.29 2.95 7.52
CA THR A 158 -8.63 2.49 7.93
C THR A 158 -9.71 3.13 7.06
N GLU A 159 -9.60 4.43 6.78
CA GLU A 159 -10.55 5.17 5.94
C GLU A 159 -10.49 4.72 4.48
N GLU A 160 -9.30 4.68 3.85
CA GLU A 160 -9.16 4.34 2.43
C GLU A 160 -9.67 2.92 2.13
N MET A 161 -9.41 1.94 3.02
CA MET A 161 -9.85 0.56 2.81
C MET A 161 -11.35 0.40 3.05
N ALA A 162 -11.94 1.23 3.93
CA ALA A 162 -13.38 1.28 4.11
C ALA A 162 -14.08 1.89 2.89
N ILE A 163 -13.53 2.98 2.32
CA ILE A 163 -14.03 3.59 1.09
C ILE A 163 -13.89 2.61 -0.08
N LEU A 164 -12.73 1.98 -0.24
CA LEU A 164 -12.49 0.99 -1.29
C LEU A 164 -13.51 -0.16 -1.22
N THR A 165 -13.81 -0.65 -0.01
CA THR A 165 -14.83 -1.68 0.18
C THR A 165 -16.20 -1.28 -0.41
N ALA A 166 -16.56 0.00 -0.35
CA ALA A 166 -17.86 0.48 -0.82
C ALA A 166 -17.95 0.57 -2.34
N ILE A 167 -16.83 0.74 -3.05
CA ILE A 167 -16.82 0.98 -4.51
C ILE A 167 -16.28 -0.20 -5.31
N LEU A 168 -15.43 -1.04 -4.71
CA LEU A 168 -14.64 -2.02 -5.45
C LEU A 168 -15.49 -3.08 -6.16
N LEU A 169 -16.61 -3.48 -5.57
CA LEU A 169 -17.48 -4.50 -6.15
C LEU A 169 -18.15 -4.03 -7.46
N GLU A 170 -18.45 -2.73 -7.58
CA GLU A 170 -19.09 -2.17 -8.77
C GLU A 170 -18.08 -1.83 -9.87
N LEU A 171 -16.81 -1.60 -9.49
CA LEU A 171 -15.73 -1.24 -10.40
C LEU A 171 -15.03 -2.46 -11.04
N TYR A 172 -15.05 -3.61 -10.37
CA TYR A 172 -14.42 -4.87 -10.81
C TYR A 172 -15.30 -5.67 -11.76
#